data_AF-A0A2T0RHG8-F1
#
_entry.id   AF-A0A2T0RHG8-F1
#
_cell.length_a   1.000
_cell.length_b   1.000
_cell.length_c   1.000
_cell.angle_alpha   90.00
_cell.angle_beta   90.00
_cell.angle_gamma   90.00
#
_symmetry.space_group_name_H-M   'P 1'
#
loop_
_entity.id
_entity.type
_entity.pdbx_description
1 polymer ?
#
loop_
_entity_poly.entity_id
_entity_poly.type
_entity_poly.pdbx_seq_one_letter_code
_entity_poly.pdbx_strand_id
1 'polypeptide(L)'
;MKVRHALIASALVTGSLVAGSLVAGVGPAAAAPAGPAAFAGIRTYTMTVKTGDLDNADTDDAVRFAAQGTESWAPSFRVDRDFKRGETVTFSSKQWESLGTVTSVTVQKSKQEKDAWYLEYVQVHDESMGRVYVCPANIWFEQNDDTQHRFACA
;
A
#
# COMPACT_ATOMS: atom_id res chain seq x y z
N MET A 1 46.73 -40.53 41.15
CA MET A 1 46.54 -40.24 42.59
C MET A 1 47.50 -39.14 43.02
N LYS A 2 47.01 -37.90 43.19
CA LYS A 2 47.51 -36.88 44.14
C LYS A 2 46.52 -35.72 44.13
N VAL A 3 46.05 -35.37 45.32
CA VAL A 3 44.96 -34.43 45.58
C VAL A 3 45.52 -33.23 46.35
N ARG A 4 44.85 -32.08 46.18
CA ARG A 4 44.81 -30.85 47.02
C ARG A 4 45.91 -29.83 46.66
N HIS A 5 45.61 -28.54 46.48
CA HIS A 5 44.80 -27.69 47.37
C HIS A 5 44.13 -26.55 46.61
N ALA A 6 42.90 -26.24 47.04
CA ALA A 6 42.16 -25.04 46.66
C ALA A 6 42.65 -23.83 47.49
N LEU A 7 42.71 -22.66 46.85
CA LEU A 7 42.64 -21.37 47.55
C LEU A 7 41.59 -20.50 46.85
N ILE A 8 40.68 -20.04 47.70
CA ILE A 8 39.52 -19.20 47.44
C ILE A 8 39.99 -17.75 47.43
N ALA A 9 39.56 -16.96 46.45
CA ALA A 9 39.59 -15.51 46.54
C ALA A 9 38.27 -14.94 45.99
N SER A 10 37.41 -14.56 46.92
CA SER A 10 36.22 -13.75 46.69
C SER A 10 36.62 -12.33 46.24
N ALA A 11 35.93 -11.81 45.23
CA ALA A 11 35.76 -10.38 45.05
C ALA A 11 34.31 -10.12 44.64
N LEU A 12 33.59 -9.44 45.54
CA LEU A 12 32.24 -8.94 45.35
C LEU A 12 32.30 -7.55 44.68
N VAL A 13 31.39 -7.38 43.72
CA VAL A 13 30.56 -6.20 43.44
C VAL A 13 31.25 -4.90 42.98
N THR A 14 30.91 -4.49 41.75
CA THR A 14 30.11 -3.29 41.38
C THR A 14 30.10 -3.29 39.84
N GLY A 15 29.00 -3.59 39.16
CA GLY A 15 27.87 -2.66 39.02
C GLY A 15 28.00 -1.91 37.70
N SER A 16 27.20 -2.27 36.69
CA SER A 16 26.45 -1.30 35.89
C SER A 16 25.44 -2.04 35.02
N LEU A 17 24.17 -1.94 35.38
CA LEU A 17 23.05 -2.23 34.52
C LEU A 17 23.02 -1.12 33.45
N VAL A 18 23.41 -1.44 32.22
CA VAL A 18 22.98 -0.62 31.09
C VAL A 18 21.58 -1.09 30.73
N ALA A 19 20.60 -0.46 31.37
CA ALA A 19 19.22 -0.47 30.91
C ALA A 19 19.14 0.29 29.59
N GLY A 20 19.27 -0.43 28.48
CA GLY A 20 18.91 0.05 27.15
C GLY A 20 17.42 -0.18 26.90
N SER A 21 16.55 0.58 27.57
CA SER A 21 15.19 0.77 27.10
C SER A 21 15.21 1.70 25.88
N LEU A 22 14.39 1.38 24.88
CA LEU A 22 13.42 2.27 24.21
C LEU A 22 13.04 1.60 22.87
N VAL A 23 11.92 0.88 22.88
CA VAL A 23 10.62 1.32 22.35
C VAL A 23 10.55 1.19 20.82
N ALA A 24 9.60 0.37 20.39
CA ALA A 24 9.15 0.24 19.01
C ALA A 24 8.96 1.62 18.37
N GLY A 25 9.79 1.94 17.39
CA GLY A 25 9.55 3.03 16.47
C GLY A 25 8.50 2.62 15.44
N VAL A 26 7.27 2.35 15.89
CA VAL A 26 6.11 2.58 15.02
C VAL A 26 6.08 4.10 14.88
N GLY A 27 6.68 4.59 13.79
CA GLY A 27 6.52 5.98 13.40
C GLY A 27 5.02 6.29 13.40
N PRO A 28 4.58 7.43 13.93
CA PRO A 28 3.16 7.73 13.96
C PRO A 28 2.66 7.67 12.51
N ALA A 29 1.81 6.68 12.21
CA ALA A 29 0.81 6.86 11.17
C ALA A 29 0.10 8.13 11.61
N ALA A 30 0.44 9.24 10.97
CA ALA A 30 -0.05 10.55 11.29
C ALA A 30 -1.57 10.47 11.14
N ALA A 31 -2.25 10.23 12.26
CA ALA A 31 -3.66 10.45 12.39
C ALA A 31 -3.86 11.94 12.18
N ALA A 32 -4.09 12.31 10.92
CA ALA A 32 -4.46 13.67 10.56
C ALA A 32 -5.70 14.02 11.38
N PRO A 33 -5.74 15.19 12.05
CA PRO A 33 -6.90 15.58 12.81
C PRO A 33 -8.08 15.72 11.83
N ALA A 34 -9.12 14.91 12.02
CA ALA A 34 -10.41 15.15 11.39
C ALA A 34 -11.06 16.37 12.07
N GLY A 35 -10.60 17.56 11.70
CA GLY A 35 -11.31 18.81 11.98
C GLY A 35 -12.65 18.85 11.22
N PRO A 36 -13.61 19.67 11.66
CA PRO A 36 -14.91 19.73 11.02
C PRO A 36 -14.81 20.38 9.62
N ALA A 37 -15.61 19.86 8.69
CA ALA A 37 -15.71 20.19 7.26
C ALA A 37 -14.75 19.44 6.33
N ALA A 38 -15.20 18.24 5.93
CA ALA A 38 -15.05 17.83 4.54
C ALA A 38 -15.53 18.98 3.65
N PHE A 39 -14.60 19.67 2.99
CA PHE A 39 -14.99 20.65 1.99
C PHE A 39 -15.45 19.88 0.76
N ALA A 40 -16.77 19.87 0.56
CA ALA A 40 -17.39 19.52 -0.71
C ALA A 40 -16.76 20.37 -1.82
N GLY A 41 -16.50 19.76 -2.98
CA GLY A 41 -15.85 20.44 -4.11
C GLY A 41 -14.97 19.50 -4.94
N ILE A 42 -14.36 20.05 -5.98
CA ILE A 42 -13.41 19.34 -6.84
C ILE A 42 -12.07 19.21 -6.12
N ARG A 43 -11.48 18.01 -6.19
CA ARG A 43 -10.20 17.65 -5.56
C ARG A 43 -9.28 16.95 -6.54
N THR A 44 -7.99 17.10 -6.29
CA THR A 44 -6.93 16.47 -7.06
C THR A 44 -6.53 15.14 -6.43
N TYR A 45 -6.57 14.07 -7.22
CA TYR A 45 -6.17 12.73 -6.82
C TYR A 45 -5.09 12.18 -7.71
N THR A 46 -4.11 11.51 -7.11
CA THR A 46 -3.16 10.65 -7.81
C THR A 46 -3.46 9.19 -7.51
N MET A 47 -3.26 8.30 -8.48
CA MET A 47 -3.35 6.86 -8.25
C MET A 47 -2.03 6.19 -8.61
N THR A 48 -1.54 5.37 -7.70
CA THR A 48 -0.31 4.59 -7.83
C THR A 48 -0.63 3.11 -7.85
N VAL A 49 -0.05 2.37 -8.78
CA VAL A 49 -0.25 0.93 -8.94
C VAL A 49 1.09 0.24 -8.75
N LYS A 50 1.09 -0.85 -7.98
CA LYS A 50 2.24 -1.73 -7.82
C LYS A 50 1.95 -3.08 -8.45
N THR A 51 2.74 -3.43 -9.45
CA THR A 51 2.84 -4.80 -9.95
C THR A 51 3.78 -5.56 -9.05
N GLY A 52 3.42 -6.78 -8.65
CA GLY A 52 4.29 -7.57 -7.77
C GLY A 52 5.56 -8.04 -8.49
N ASP A 53 6.55 -8.39 -7.69
CA ASP A 53 7.83 -8.91 -8.16
C ASP A 53 7.82 -10.45 -8.21
N LEU A 54 6.87 -11.01 -8.96
CA LEU A 54 6.73 -12.45 -9.19
C LEU A 54 7.04 -12.80 -10.65
N ASP A 55 7.40 -14.05 -10.92
CA ASP A 55 7.64 -14.52 -12.29
C ASP A 55 6.38 -14.37 -13.15
N ASN A 56 6.53 -13.74 -14.33
CA ASN A 56 5.44 -13.43 -15.27
C ASN A 56 4.32 -12.58 -14.66
N ALA A 57 4.65 -11.70 -13.72
CA ALA A 57 3.69 -10.78 -13.10
C ALA A 57 3.32 -9.58 -13.97
N ASP A 58 3.96 -9.39 -15.12
CA ASP A 58 3.77 -8.26 -16.03
C ASP A 58 2.59 -8.42 -17.00
N THR A 59 2.09 -7.31 -17.51
CA THR A 59 1.06 -7.28 -18.55
C THR A 59 1.28 -6.14 -19.52
N ASP A 60 0.98 -6.36 -20.79
CA ASP A 60 0.91 -5.33 -21.83
C ASP A 60 -0.55 -4.93 -22.13
N ASP A 61 -1.52 -5.64 -21.55
CA ASP A 61 -2.93 -5.28 -21.62
C ASP A 61 -3.24 -3.97 -20.87
N ALA A 62 -4.26 -3.28 -21.36
CA ALA A 62 -4.78 -2.10 -20.71
C ALA A 62 -5.64 -2.44 -19.50
N VAL A 63 -5.70 -1.50 -18.56
CA VAL A 63 -6.40 -1.67 -17.29
C VAL A 63 -7.32 -0.50 -17.02
N ARG A 64 -8.54 -0.79 -16.57
CA ARG A 64 -9.52 0.19 -16.12
C ARG A 64 -9.55 0.26 -14.60
N PHE A 65 -9.53 1.48 -14.07
CA PHE A 65 -9.62 1.77 -12.65
C PHE A 65 -10.83 2.64 -12.33
N ALA A 66 -11.44 2.44 -11.17
CA ALA A 66 -12.43 3.32 -10.57
C ALA A 66 -12.22 3.35 -9.05
N ALA A 67 -12.64 4.42 -8.38
CA ALA A 67 -12.55 4.53 -6.93
C ALA A 67 -13.91 4.88 -6.33
N GLN A 68 -14.21 4.37 -5.15
CA GLN A 68 -15.41 4.70 -4.40
C GLN A 68 -15.01 5.24 -3.03
N GLY A 69 -15.58 6.36 -2.64
CA GLY A 69 -15.47 6.88 -1.28
C GLY A 69 -16.82 6.99 -0.58
N THR A 70 -16.80 7.62 0.59
CA THR A 70 -17.99 7.79 1.45
C THR A 70 -18.95 8.86 0.94
N GLU A 71 -18.47 9.81 0.12
CA GLU A 71 -19.27 10.94 -0.38
C GLU A 71 -19.67 10.75 -1.85
N SER A 72 -18.75 10.28 -2.67
CA SER A 72 -18.95 10.10 -4.12
C SER A 72 -18.05 8.99 -4.69
N TRP A 73 -18.04 8.85 -6.02
CA TRP A 73 -17.20 7.90 -6.73
C TRP A 73 -16.44 8.59 -7.86
N ALA A 74 -15.23 8.11 -8.13
CA ALA A 74 -14.46 8.52 -9.28
C ALA A 74 -14.99 7.79 -10.52
N PRO A 75 -15.19 8.50 -11.65
CA PRO A 75 -15.52 7.86 -12.91
C PRO A 75 -14.42 6.88 -13.32
N SER A 76 -14.82 5.76 -13.93
CA SER A 76 -13.84 4.79 -14.41
C SER A 76 -12.98 5.39 -15.52
N PHE A 77 -11.68 5.14 -15.48
CA PHE A 77 -10.78 5.52 -16.56
C PHE A 77 -9.88 4.36 -16.96
N ARG A 78 -9.50 4.35 -18.24
CA ARG A 78 -8.64 3.33 -18.82
C ARG A 78 -7.20 3.84 -18.89
N VAL A 79 -6.26 2.93 -18.68
CA VAL A 79 -4.83 3.16 -18.82
C VAL A 79 -4.32 2.14 -19.84
N ASP A 80 -3.91 2.66 -21.00
CA ASP A 80 -3.32 1.89 -22.09
C ASP A 80 -1.79 2.00 -21.98
N ARG A 81 -1.20 1.18 -21.11
CA ARG A 81 0.26 1.06 -20.93
C ARG A 81 0.61 -0.34 -20.45
N ASP A 82 1.85 -0.73 -20.69
CA ASP A 82 2.44 -1.91 -20.09
C ASP A 82 2.67 -1.72 -18.60
N PHE A 83 2.39 -2.74 -17.79
CA PHE A 83 2.72 -2.82 -16.38
C PHE A 83 3.81 -3.88 -16.20
N LYS A 84 5.01 -3.46 -15.83
CA LYS A 84 6.15 -4.39 -15.74
C LYS A 84 6.28 -4.99 -14.34
N ARG A 85 6.85 -6.19 -14.26
CA ARG A 85 7.14 -6.91 -13.00
C ARG A 85 7.89 -5.99 -12.02
N GLY A 86 7.43 -5.96 -10.77
CA GLY A 86 8.03 -5.15 -9.70
C GLY A 86 7.91 -3.64 -9.89
N GLU A 87 7.26 -3.16 -10.95
CA GLU A 87 7.12 -1.74 -11.25
C GLU A 87 6.10 -1.07 -10.32
N THR A 88 6.41 0.15 -9.90
CA THR A 88 5.46 1.06 -9.26
C THR A 88 5.22 2.26 -10.17
N VAL A 89 3.97 2.47 -10.57
CA VAL A 89 3.61 3.54 -11.50
C VAL A 89 2.58 4.45 -10.89
N THR A 90 2.86 5.75 -10.93
CA THR A 90 1.95 6.81 -10.52
C THR A 90 1.37 7.47 -11.77
N PHE A 91 0.05 7.49 -11.90
CA PHE A 91 -0.63 8.14 -13.01
C PHE A 91 -0.70 9.66 -12.82
N SER A 92 -0.93 10.40 -13.91
CA SER A 92 -1.19 11.84 -13.83
C SER A 92 -2.38 12.13 -12.92
N SER A 93 -2.28 13.22 -12.17
CA SER A 93 -3.32 13.73 -11.29
C SER A 93 -4.65 13.91 -12.03
N LYS A 94 -5.75 13.57 -11.38
CA LYS A 94 -7.12 13.72 -11.90
C LYS A 94 -7.95 14.56 -10.94
N GLN A 95 -8.88 15.32 -11.50
CA GLN A 95 -9.81 16.14 -10.72
C GLN A 95 -11.19 15.50 -10.70
N TRP A 96 -11.70 15.22 -9.51
CA TRP A 96 -13.02 14.64 -9.27
C TRP A 96 -13.72 15.36 -8.13
N GLU A 97 -15.02 15.15 -7.95
CA GLU A 97 -15.68 15.53 -6.71
C GLU A 97 -15.00 14.87 -5.50
N SER A 98 -15.14 15.49 -4.33
CA SER A 98 -14.69 14.92 -3.06
C SER A 98 -15.22 13.50 -2.91
N LEU A 99 -14.32 12.53 -2.81
CA LEU A 99 -14.65 11.13 -2.52
C LEU A 99 -14.92 10.96 -1.02
N GLY A 100 -14.55 11.94 -0.18
CA GLY A 100 -14.49 11.79 1.26
C GLY A 100 -13.39 10.79 1.65
N THR A 101 -13.73 9.79 2.46
CA THR A 101 -12.81 8.68 2.75
C THR A 101 -12.89 7.66 1.62
N VAL A 102 -11.78 7.37 0.94
CA VAL A 102 -11.75 6.35 -0.12
C VAL A 102 -11.88 4.97 0.51
N THR A 103 -12.91 4.23 0.12
CA THR A 103 -13.29 2.94 0.71
C THR A 103 -12.84 1.75 -0.12
N SER A 104 -12.72 1.92 -1.44
CA SER A 104 -12.31 0.85 -2.34
C SER A 104 -11.85 1.36 -3.69
N VAL A 105 -11.01 0.58 -4.35
CA VAL A 105 -10.69 0.71 -5.77
C VAL A 105 -11.19 -0.52 -6.52
N THR A 106 -11.73 -0.29 -7.71
CA THR A 106 -12.16 -1.34 -8.61
C THR A 106 -11.26 -1.37 -9.84
N VAL A 107 -10.76 -2.55 -10.19
CA VAL A 107 -9.79 -2.79 -11.25
C VAL A 107 -10.30 -3.85 -12.22
N GLN A 108 -10.12 -3.61 -13.52
CA GLN A 108 -10.48 -4.54 -14.58
C GLN A 108 -9.40 -4.53 -15.65
N LYS A 109 -8.75 -5.68 -15.89
CA LYS A 109 -7.84 -5.90 -17.03
C LYS A 109 -8.67 -6.18 -18.29
N SER A 110 -8.25 -5.71 -19.47
CA SER A 110 -8.86 -6.19 -20.71
C SER A 110 -8.45 -7.64 -21.05
N LYS A 111 -8.99 -8.17 -22.15
CA LYS A 111 -8.67 -9.48 -22.72
C LYS A 111 -7.93 -9.37 -24.06
N GLN A 112 -7.24 -8.25 -24.30
CA GLN A 112 -6.56 -8.05 -25.58
C GLN A 112 -5.28 -8.86 -25.64
N GLU A 113 -4.56 -8.89 -24.52
CA GLU A 113 -3.35 -9.68 -24.35
C GLU A 113 -3.64 -10.97 -23.58
N LYS A 114 -2.87 -12.01 -23.89
CA LYS A 114 -3.00 -13.36 -23.29
C LYS A 114 -2.04 -13.56 -22.11
N ASP A 115 -1.74 -12.49 -21.39
CA ASP A 115 -0.91 -12.47 -20.20
C ASP A 115 -1.76 -12.50 -18.92
N ALA A 116 -1.17 -13.02 -17.86
CA ALA A 116 -1.68 -12.88 -16.51
C ALA A 116 -1.01 -11.65 -15.88
N TRP A 117 -1.65 -11.02 -14.91
CA TRP A 117 -1.07 -9.86 -14.23
C TRP A 117 -1.18 -10.01 -12.72
N TYR A 118 -0.07 -9.85 -11.99
CA TYR A 118 -0.12 -9.86 -10.53
C TYR A 118 -0.12 -8.44 -9.98
N LEU A 119 -1.29 -8.03 -9.47
CA LEU A 119 -1.47 -6.74 -8.83
C LEU A 119 -1.21 -6.87 -7.33
N GLU A 120 -0.21 -6.14 -6.82
CA GLU A 120 0.13 -6.13 -5.40
C GLU A 120 -0.79 -5.17 -4.64
N TYR A 121 -0.84 -3.90 -5.05
CA TYR A 121 -1.74 -2.90 -4.46
C TYR A 121 -2.06 -1.76 -5.42
N VAL A 122 -3.15 -1.06 -5.11
CA VAL A 122 -3.44 0.28 -5.64
C VAL A 122 -3.46 1.27 -4.49
N GLN A 123 -2.86 2.43 -4.68
CA GLN A 123 -2.87 3.53 -3.72
C GLN A 123 -3.56 4.74 -4.34
N VAL A 124 -4.46 5.37 -3.59
CA VAL A 124 -5.12 6.64 -3.98
C VAL A 124 -4.64 7.73 -3.02
N HIS A 125 -4.10 8.82 -3.57
CA HIS A 125 -3.65 9.98 -2.82
C HIS A 125 -4.59 11.15 -3.10
N ASP A 126 -5.32 11.62 -2.09
CA ASP A 126 -6.00 12.92 -2.10
C ASP A 126 -4.96 13.99 -1.77
N GLU A 127 -4.47 14.66 -2.82
CA GLU A 127 -3.44 15.70 -2.70
C GLU A 127 -3.97 16.94 -1.96
N SER A 128 -5.29 17.15 -1.96
CA SER A 128 -5.93 18.32 -1.34
C SER A 128 -5.97 18.19 0.18
N MET A 129 -6.17 16.96 0.68
CA MET A 129 -6.12 16.63 2.11
C MET A 129 -4.76 16.08 2.57
N GLY A 130 -3.86 15.75 1.65
CA GLY A 130 -2.61 15.03 1.95
C GLY A 130 -2.87 13.63 2.52
N ARG A 131 -3.96 12.98 2.10
CA ARG A 131 -4.37 11.65 2.61
C ARG A 131 -4.10 10.57 1.59
N VAL A 132 -3.48 9.48 2.05
CA VAL A 132 -3.15 8.32 1.24
C VAL A 132 -3.98 7.14 1.71
N TYR A 133 -4.63 6.46 0.77
CA TYR A 133 -5.41 5.25 0.99
C TYR A 133 -4.78 4.10 0.23
N VAL A 134 -4.50 2.98 0.89
CA VAL A 134 -3.88 1.81 0.27
C VAL A 134 -4.91 0.70 0.18
N CYS A 135 -5.11 0.20 -1.04
CA CYS A 135 -6.06 -0.85 -1.36
C CYS A 135 -5.25 -2.11 -1.76
N PRO A 136 -4.90 -2.98 -0.79
CA PRO A 136 -4.14 -4.19 -1.07
C PRO A 136 -4.97 -5.13 -1.96
N ALA A 137 -4.34 -5.68 -2.98
CA ALA A 137 -4.95 -6.62 -3.92
C ALA A 137 -4.36 -8.02 -3.73
N ASN A 138 -3.05 -8.16 -4.01
CA ASN A 138 -2.30 -9.41 -3.94
C ASN A 138 -2.96 -10.58 -4.68
N ILE A 139 -3.49 -10.32 -5.88
CA ILE A 139 -4.15 -11.33 -6.71
C ILE A 139 -3.59 -11.36 -8.13
N TRP A 140 -3.77 -12.51 -8.77
CA TRP A 140 -3.61 -12.68 -10.21
C TRP A 140 -4.90 -12.29 -10.94
N PHE A 141 -4.76 -11.46 -11.97
CA PHE A 141 -5.73 -11.31 -13.03
C PHE A 141 -5.39 -12.35 -14.09
N GLU A 142 -6.27 -13.34 -14.25
CA GLU A 142 -6.04 -14.49 -15.12
C GLU A 142 -6.11 -14.13 -16.60
N GLN A 143 -5.45 -14.95 -17.41
CA GLN A 143 -5.50 -14.82 -18.87
C GLN A 143 -6.95 -15.00 -19.36
N ASN A 144 -7.39 -14.12 -20.26
CA ASN A 144 -8.75 -14.14 -20.83
C ASN A 144 -9.87 -14.00 -19.79
N ASP A 145 -9.62 -13.34 -18.65
CA ASP A 145 -10.63 -12.94 -17.67
C ASP A 145 -10.88 -11.42 -17.74
N ASP A 146 -12.15 -11.00 -17.84
CA ASP A 146 -12.60 -9.59 -17.80
C ASP A 146 -13.33 -9.29 -16.50
N THR A 147 -13.22 -10.20 -15.53
CA THR A 147 -13.76 -10.00 -14.20
C THR A 147 -13.16 -8.75 -13.60
N GLN A 148 -14.07 -7.91 -13.15
CA GLN A 148 -13.73 -6.73 -12.40
C GLN A 148 -13.58 -7.11 -10.92
N HIS A 149 -12.45 -6.74 -10.32
CA HIS A 149 -12.18 -6.97 -8.90
C HIS A 149 -12.26 -5.67 -8.12
N ARG A 150 -12.82 -5.71 -6.91
CA ARG A 150 -12.94 -4.57 -6.00
C ARG A 150 -12.13 -4.84 -4.74
N PHE A 151 -11.22 -3.94 -4.40
CA PHE A 151 -10.32 -4.03 -3.25
C PHE A 151 -10.68 -2.95 -2.23
N ALA A 152 -10.86 -3.33 -0.98
CA ALA A 152 -11.08 -2.39 0.10
C ALA A 152 -9.78 -1.61 0.40
N CYS A 153 -9.92 -0.34 0.77
CA CYS A 153 -8.79 0.52 1.12
C CYS A 153 -8.72 0.76 2.63
N ALA A 154 -7.50 0.91 3.14
CA ALA A 154 -7.18 1.31 4.51
C ALA A 154 -6.49 2.67 4.53
#